data_AF-A0A1Q3DD00-F1
#
_entry.id   AF-A0A1Q3DD00-F1
#
_cell.length_a   1.000
_cell.length_b   1.000
_cell.length_c   1.000
_cell.angle_alpha   90.00
_cell.angle_beta   90.00
_cell.angle_gamma   90.00
#
_symmetry.space_group_name_H-M   'P 1'
#
loop_
_entity.id
_entity.type
_entity.pdbx_description
1 polymer ?
#
loop_
_entity_poly.entity_id
_entity_poly.type
_entity_poly.pdbx_seq_one_letter_code
_entity_poly.pdbx_strand_id
1 'polypeptide(L)'
;MVADVSRDRTFNPSLHISSIKFNGTNYLPWSKACMLSVRAIKLVGYLTGSTPRPTVGNDEKCLREDALVMSWLLNSIEPTLSPHYTMMDFAKDNWDTIAQQFSQGNNYAQAYEISKQVREIRRGELSLATYYSTLTHLW
;
A
#
# COMPACT_ATOMS: atom_id res chain seq x y z
N MET A 1 27.70 -17.01 -26.37
CA MET A 1 26.23 -16.93 -26.53
C MET A 1 25.63 -17.41 -25.22
N VAL A 2 25.38 -16.50 -24.28
CA VAL A 2 24.87 -16.86 -22.94
C VAL A 2 23.36 -16.91 -23.05
N ALA A 3 22.78 -18.10 -22.86
CA ALA A 3 21.35 -18.29 -22.82
C ALA A 3 20.79 -17.50 -21.63
N ASP A 4 19.97 -16.51 -21.94
CA ASP A 4 19.17 -15.76 -20.98
C ASP A 4 18.13 -16.71 -20.38
N VAL A 5 18.45 -17.26 -19.20
CA VAL A 5 17.50 -18.00 -18.39
C VAL A 5 16.49 -16.96 -17.88
N SER A 6 15.44 -16.76 -18.67
CA SER A 6 14.18 -16.17 -18.20
C SER A 6 13.72 -17.01 -17.01
N ARG A 7 14.13 -16.58 -15.82
CA ARG A 7 13.60 -17.06 -14.55
C ARG A 7 12.14 -16.63 -14.52
N ASP A 8 11.27 -17.53 -14.95
CA ASP A 8 9.84 -17.42 -14.71
C ASP A 8 9.67 -17.49 -13.18
N ARG A 9 9.69 -16.32 -12.52
CA ARG A 9 9.39 -16.22 -11.10
C ARG A 9 7.91 -16.51 -10.98
N THR A 10 7.57 -17.76 -10.68
CA THR A 10 6.24 -18.11 -10.19
C THR A 10 6.03 -17.41 -8.85
N PHE A 11 5.48 -16.20 -8.89
CA PHE A 11 5.16 -15.44 -7.70
C PHE A 11 3.93 -16.06 -7.05
N ASN A 12 4.11 -16.57 -5.83
CA ASN A 12 3.04 -17.21 -5.09
C ASN A 12 2.07 -16.13 -4.55
N PRO A 13 0.77 -16.16 -4.89
CA PRO A 13 -0.23 -15.21 -4.39
C PRO A 13 -0.39 -15.24 -2.86
N SER A 14 -0.01 -16.35 -2.22
CA SER A 14 -0.05 -16.53 -0.76
C SER A 14 1.16 -15.98 -0.01
N LEU A 15 2.19 -15.47 -0.70
CA LEU A 15 3.28 -14.74 -0.05
C LEU A 15 2.75 -13.41 0.47
N HIS A 16 2.65 -13.26 1.79
CA HIS A 16 2.40 -11.98 2.44
C HIS A 16 3.61 -11.05 2.23
N ILE A 17 3.55 -10.19 1.22
CA ILE A 17 4.65 -9.25 0.92
C ILE A 17 4.52 -7.94 1.72
N SER A 18 3.39 -7.68 2.38
CA SER A 18 3.24 -6.57 3.32
C SER A 18 2.95 -7.11 4.72
N SER A 19 3.77 -6.71 5.69
CA SER A 19 3.52 -6.97 7.12
C SER A 19 2.41 -6.08 7.69
N ILE A 20 2.06 -5.00 6.98
CA ILE A 20 1.08 -4.01 7.43
C ILE A 20 -0.27 -4.31 6.78
N LYS A 21 -1.27 -4.64 7.61
CA LYS A 21 -2.66 -4.76 7.21
C LYS A 21 -3.34 -3.39 7.24
N PHE A 22 -4.04 -3.03 6.17
CA PHE A 22 -4.82 -1.80 6.12
C PHE A 22 -6.07 -1.91 7.00
N ASN A 23 -6.18 -0.99 7.97
CA ASN A 23 -7.26 -0.97 8.96
C ASN A 23 -8.13 0.29 8.88
N GLY A 24 -8.00 1.07 7.80
CA GLY A 24 -8.75 2.32 7.60
C GLY A 24 -8.09 3.57 8.22
N THR A 25 -7.13 3.42 9.14
CA THR A 25 -6.47 4.55 9.83
C THR A 25 -4.97 4.62 9.59
N ASN A 26 -4.40 3.63 8.90
CA ASN A 26 -2.96 3.51 8.68
C ASN A 26 -2.59 3.62 7.19
N TYR A 27 -3.33 4.43 6.42
CA TYR A 27 -3.15 4.56 4.97
C TYR A 27 -1.72 4.90 4.55
N LEU A 28 -1.06 5.87 5.19
CA LEU A 28 0.30 6.29 4.82
C LEU A 28 1.35 5.16 4.98
N PRO A 29 1.51 4.53 6.15
CA PRO A 29 2.46 3.43 6.30
C PRO A 29 2.08 2.20 5.46
N TRP A 30 0.79 1.88 5.33
CA TRP A 30 0.31 0.78 4.49
C TRP A 30 0.63 1.01 3.00
N SER A 31 0.27 2.18 2.46
CA SER A 31 0.49 2.50 1.04
C SER A 31 1.97 2.50 0.69
N LYS A 32 2.83 3.02 1.57
CA LYS A 32 4.30 2.95 1.41
C LYS A 32 4.80 1.51 1.39
N ALA A 33 4.32 0.64 2.27
CA ALA A 33 4.69 -0.77 2.31
C ALA A 33 4.26 -1.50 1.03
N CYS A 34 3.00 -1.36 0.62
CA CYS A 34 2.48 -1.96 -0.61
C CYS A 34 3.27 -1.51 -1.85
N MET A 35 3.54 -0.20 -1.96
CA MET A 35 4.32 0.37 -3.07
C MET A 35 5.74 -0.22 -3.13
N LEU A 36 6.42 -0.38 -1.99
CA LEU A 36 7.77 -0.97 -1.93
C LEU A 36 7.75 -2.44 -2.33
N SER A 37 6.79 -3.21 -1.81
CA SER A 37 6.63 -4.64 -2.07
C SER A 37 6.38 -4.92 -3.55
N VAL A 38 5.47 -4.16 -4.18
CA VAL A 38 5.15 -4.32 -5.60
C VAL A 38 6.28 -3.76 -6.51
N ARG A 39 7.03 -2.76 -6.04
CA ARG A 39 8.23 -2.27 -6.74
C ARG A 39 9.37 -3.29 -6.73
N ALA A 40 9.58 -4.03 -5.63
CA ALA A 40 10.64 -5.03 -5.51
C ALA A 40 10.55 -6.16 -6.55
N ILE A 41 9.36 -6.39 -7.07
CA ILE A 41 9.03 -7.39 -8.09
C ILE A 41 8.75 -6.79 -9.47
N LYS A 42 8.96 -5.48 -9.64
CA LYS A 42 8.81 -4.73 -10.90
C LYS A 42 7.38 -4.66 -11.47
N LEU A 43 6.35 -4.82 -10.65
CA LEU A 43 4.94 -4.73 -11.06
C LEU A 43 4.28 -3.41 -10.65
N VAL A 44 5.06 -2.41 -10.22
CA VAL A 44 4.53 -1.14 -9.69
C VAL A 44 3.69 -0.35 -10.71
N GLY A 45 3.92 -0.59 -12.01
CA GLY A 45 3.16 0.04 -13.09
C GLY A 45 1.66 -0.27 -13.06
N TYR A 46 1.24 -1.39 -12.48
CA TYR A 46 -0.18 -1.72 -12.28
C TYR A 46 -0.85 -0.88 -11.19
N LEU A 47 -0.07 -0.33 -10.24
CA LEU A 47 -0.57 0.61 -9.23
C LEU A 47 -0.49 2.06 -9.70
N THR A 48 0.54 2.43 -10.46
CA THR A 48 0.76 3.81 -10.91
C THR A 48 0.05 4.13 -12.23
N GLY A 49 -0.44 3.12 -12.95
CA GLY A 49 -0.99 3.26 -14.30
C GLY A 49 0.08 3.46 -15.38
N SER A 50 1.35 3.23 -15.05
CA SER A 50 2.44 3.27 -16.02
C SER A 50 2.45 2.02 -16.92
N THR A 51 1.88 0.91 -16.44
CA THR A 51 1.59 -0.26 -17.28
C THR A 51 0.21 -0.07 -17.92
N PRO A 52 0.06 -0.31 -19.24
CA PRO A 52 -1.24 -0.26 -19.89
C PRO A 52 -2.24 -1.20 -19.21
N ARG A 53 -3.51 -0.80 -19.17
CA ARG A 53 -4.57 -1.67 -18.65
C ARG A 53 -4.60 -2.95 -19.48
N PRO A 54 -4.64 -4.14 -18.84
CA PRO A 54 -4.78 -5.38 -19.57
C PRO A 54 -6.07 -5.36 -20.41
N THR A 55 -5.97 -5.62 -21.70
CA THR A 55 -7.14 -5.78 -22.58
C THR A 55 -7.52 -7.26 -22.68
N VAL A 56 -8.80 -7.54 -22.44
CA VAL A 56 -9.36 -8.90 -22.59
C VAL A 56 -9.14 -9.37 -24.03
N GLY A 57 -8.32 -10.41 -24.19
CA GLY A 57 -8.13 -11.11 -25.48
C GLY A 57 -6.75 -11.00 -26.13
N ASN A 58 -5.84 -10.14 -25.66
CA ASN A 58 -4.52 -10.00 -26.30
C ASN A 58 -3.32 -9.90 -25.34
N ASP A 59 -3.54 -9.91 -24.02
CA ASP A 59 -2.46 -9.78 -23.04
C ASP A 59 -2.70 -10.63 -21.77
N GLU A 60 -2.66 -11.96 -21.92
CA GLU A 60 -2.79 -12.91 -20.80
C GLU A 60 -1.74 -12.68 -19.70
N LYS A 61 -0.55 -12.22 -20.09
CA LYS A 61 0.52 -11.91 -19.15
C LYS A 61 0.13 -10.73 -18.28
N CYS A 62 -0.32 -9.63 -18.88
CA CYS A 62 -0.75 -8.47 -18.10
C CYS A 62 -1.97 -8.77 -17.24
N LEU A 63 -2.92 -9.58 -17.71
CA LEU A 63 -4.06 -10.03 -16.90
C LEU A 63 -3.59 -10.82 -15.67
N ARG A 64 -2.63 -11.73 -15.84
CA ARG A 64 -2.07 -12.52 -14.74
C ARG A 64 -1.32 -11.65 -13.73
N GLU A 65 -0.51 -10.71 -14.20
CA GLU A 65 0.24 -9.79 -13.36
C GLU A 65 -0.68 -8.82 -12.60
N ASP A 66 -1.72 -8.28 -13.25
CA ASP A 66 -2.72 -7.43 -12.59
C ASP A 66 -3.50 -8.20 -11.52
N ALA A 67 -3.99 -9.40 -11.84
CA ALA A 67 -4.68 -10.27 -10.88
C ALA A 67 -3.80 -10.63 -9.67
N LEU A 68 -2.49 -10.81 -9.89
CA LEU A 68 -1.53 -11.04 -8.82
C LEU A 68 -1.40 -9.81 -7.91
N VAL A 69 -1.23 -8.61 -8.49
CA VAL A 69 -1.18 -7.36 -7.71
C VAL A 69 -2.49 -7.12 -6.96
N MET A 70 -3.63 -7.39 -7.60
CA MET A 70 -4.95 -7.30 -6.98
C MET A 70 -5.09 -8.25 -5.79
N SER A 71 -4.64 -9.50 -5.94
CA SER A 71 -4.65 -10.48 -4.84
C SER A 71 -3.81 -10.02 -3.65
N TRP A 72 -2.66 -9.39 -3.89
CA TRP A 72 -1.83 -8.83 -2.82
C TRP A 72 -2.46 -7.61 -2.15
N LEU A 73 -3.08 -6.72 -2.92
CA LEU A 73 -3.82 -5.60 -2.37
C LEU A 73 -4.93 -6.09 -1.44
N LEU A 74 -5.77 -7.01 -1.90
CA LEU A 74 -6.85 -7.59 -1.09
C LEU A 74 -6.32 -8.33 0.14
N ASN A 75 -5.25 -9.13 -0.02
CA ASN A 75 -4.57 -9.80 1.09
C ASN A 75 -3.85 -8.84 2.04
N SER A 76 -3.68 -7.56 1.68
CA SER A 76 -3.10 -6.54 2.55
C SER A 76 -4.15 -5.73 3.31
N ILE A 77 -5.44 -5.97 3.09
CA ILE A 77 -6.54 -5.26 3.75
C ILE A 77 -7.10 -6.13 4.89
N GLU A 78 -7.60 -5.50 5.95
CA GLU A 78 -8.32 -6.21 7.00
C GLU A 78 -9.65 -6.79 6.46
N PRO A 79 -10.03 -8.03 6.86
CA PRO A 79 -11.25 -8.67 6.36
C PRO A 79 -12.55 -7.87 6.60
N THR A 80 -12.55 -6.98 7.59
CA THR A 80 -13.67 -6.07 7.91
C THR A 80 -13.90 -5.01 6.82
N LEU A 81 -12.84 -4.60 6.13
CA LEU A 81 -12.87 -3.58 5.07
C LEU A 81 -12.81 -4.20 3.66
N SER A 82 -12.29 -5.42 3.55
CA SER A 82 -12.07 -6.12 2.28
C SER A 82 -13.30 -6.24 1.35
N PRO A 83 -14.54 -6.51 1.82
CA PRO A 83 -15.68 -6.76 0.92
C PRO A 83 -15.98 -5.62 -0.05
N HIS A 84 -15.76 -4.37 0.37
CA HIS A 84 -15.95 -3.18 -0.47
C HIS A 84 -14.97 -3.14 -1.64
N TYR A 85 -13.75 -3.63 -1.44
CA TYR A 85 -12.65 -3.55 -2.40
C TYR A 85 -12.57 -4.77 -3.33
N THR A 86 -13.12 -5.91 -2.92
CA THR A 86 -13.14 -7.15 -3.71
C THR A 86 -13.99 -7.04 -4.99
N MET A 87 -14.91 -6.07 -5.07
CA MET A 87 -15.80 -5.89 -6.24
C MET A 87 -15.13 -5.18 -7.42
N MET A 88 -13.86 -4.79 -7.31
CA MET A 88 -13.16 -4.02 -8.34
C MET A 88 -12.33 -4.93 -9.23
N ASP A 89 -12.37 -4.69 -10.54
CA ASP A 89 -11.79 -5.60 -11.53
C ASP A 89 -10.27 -5.48 -11.70
N PHE A 90 -9.69 -4.30 -11.42
CA PHE A 90 -8.28 -4.01 -11.68
C PHE A 90 -7.57 -3.44 -10.45
N ALA A 91 -6.29 -3.80 -10.29
CA ALA A 91 -5.46 -3.34 -9.19
C ALA A 91 -5.37 -1.80 -9.12
N LYS A 92 -5.31 -1.13 -10.27
CA LYS A 92 -5.26 0.33 -10.36
C LYS A 92 -6.50 1.00 -9.77
N ASP A 93 -7.68 0.49 -10.13
CA ASP A 93 -8.96 1.07 -9.69
C ASP A 93 -9.12 0.92 -8.18
N ASN A 94 -8.74 -0.24 -7.66
CA ASN A 94 -8.70 -0.52 -6.23
C ASN A 94 -7.74 0.42 -5.49
N TRP A 95 -6.50 0.54 -5.98
CA TRP A 95 -5.49 1.41 -5.42
C TRP A 95 -5.93 2.87 -5.35
N ASP A 96 -6.49 3.40 -6.45
CA ASP A 96 -6.97 4.77 -6.52
C ASP A 96 -8.16 5.03 -5.60
N THR A 97 -9.06 4.07 -5.48
CA THR A 97 -10.24 4.21 -4.61
C THR A 97 -9.83 4.30 -3.15
N ILE A 98 -8.92 3.44 -2.70
CA ILE A 98 -8.38 3.49 -1.33
C ILE A 98 -7.62 4.81 -1.13
N ALA A 99 -6.82 5.24 -2.12
CA ALA A 99 -6.13 6.51 -2.07
C ALA A 99 -7.11 7.68 -1.96
N GLN A 100 -8.16 7.73 -2.78
CA GLN A 100 -9.14 8.81 -2.75
C GLN A 100 -9.87 8.89 -1.41
N GLN A 101 -10.28 7.74 -0.86
CA GLN A 101 -11.03 7.68 0.39
C GLN A 101 -10.17 8.00 1.62
N PHE A 102 -8.91 7.56 1.66
CA PHE A 102 -8.10 7.60 2.89
C PHE A 102 -6.86 8.49 2.83
N SER A 103 -6.40 8.92 1.65
CA SER A 103 -5.25 9.85 1.55
C SER A 103 -5.55 11.24 2.09
N GLN A 104 -6.81 11.69 2.06
CA GLN A 104 -7.20 13.02 2.53
C GLN A 104 -7.93 13.00 3.87
N GLY A 105 -8.85 12.05 4.08
CA GLY A 105 -9.65 11.95 5.31
C GLY A 105 -8.81 11.62 6.55
N ASN A 106 -7.76 10.82 6.38
CA ASN A 106 -6.92 10.40 7.50
C ASN A 106 -5.78 11.37 7.82
N ASN A 107 -5.38 12.24 6.87
CA ASN A 107 -4.38 13.28 7.14
C ASN A 107 -4.87 14.27 8.21
N TYR A 108 -6.15 14.63 8.22
CA TYR A 108 -6.70 15.55 9.22
C TYR A 108 -6.79 14.90 10.61
N ALA A 109 -7.28 13.67 10.71
CA ALA A 109 -7.37 12.95 11.98
C ALA A 109 -5.98 12.60 12.54
N GLN A 110 -5.06 12.18 11.68
CA GLN A 110 -3.68 11.87 12.06
C GLN A 110 -2.89 13.14 12.39
N ALA A 111 -3.03 14.23 11.63
CA ALA A 111 -2.44 15.52 12.00
C ALA A 111 -3.06 16.08 13.28
N TYR A 112 -4.35 15.86 13.53
CA TYR A 112 -5.01 16.24 14.77
C TYR A 112 -4.50 15.42 15.96
N GLU A 113 -4.36 14.10 15.83
CA GLU A 113 -3.85 13.23 16.89
C GLU A 113 -2.36 13.52 17.17
N ILE A 114 -1.55 13.76 16.13
CA ILE A 114 -0.17 14.24 16.29
C ILE A 114 -0.18 15.61 16.98
N SER A 115 -1.02 16.54 16.56
CA SER A 115 -1.14 17.86 17.21
C SER A 115 -1.60 17.74 18.66
N LYS A 116 -2.45 16.77 18.97
CA LYS A 116 -2.94 16.48 20.32
C LYS A 116 -1.84 15.86 21.17
N GLN A 117 -1.13 14.84 20.69
CA GLN A 117 0.02 14.25 21.37
C GLN A 117 1.12 15.28 21.60
N VAL A 118 1.41 16.15 20.62
CA VAL A 118 2.35 17.26 20.77
C VAL A 118 1.89 18.25 21.84
N ARG A 119 0.59 18.57 21.91
CA ARG A 119 0.03 19.45 22.96
C ARG A 119 0.05 18.80 24.35
N GLU A 120 -0.17 17.49 24.43
CA GLU A 120 -0.12 16.71 25.67
C GLU A 120 1.32 16.57 26.18
N ILE A 121 2.29 16.28 25.31
CA ILE A 121 3.73 16.28 25.61
C ILE A 121 4.22 17.68 26.01
N ARG A 122 3.69 18.74 25.40
CA ARG A 122 4.04 20.12 25.79
C ARG A 122 3.44 20.51 27.15
N ARG A 123 2.39 19.83 27.61
CA ARG A 123 1.76 20.06 28.92
C ARG A 123 2.37 19.21 30.05
N GLY A 124 2.91 18.04 29.74
CA GLY A 124 3.65 17.21 30.70
C GLY A 124 5.15 17.42 30.54
N GLU A 125 5.82 17.96 31.55
CA GLU A 125 7.26 18.29 31.59
C GLU A 125 8.21 17.16 31.15
N LEU A 126 8.38 16.92 29.85
CA LEU A 126 9.31 15.93 29.34
C LEU A 126 10.26 16.56 28.32
N SER A 127 11.55 16.40 28.61
CA SER A 127 12.68 17.11 28.01
C SER A 127 12.71 17.06 26.47
N LEU A 128 13.25 18.12 25.87
CA LEU A 128 13.44 18.33 24.42
C LEU A 128 14.03 17.10 23.67
N ALA A 129 14.77 16.24 24.37
CA ALA A 129 15.33 15.00 23.82
C ALA A 129 14.25 13.98 23.42
N THR A 130 13.19 13.84 24.22
CA THR A 130 12.05 12.97 23.90
C THR A 130 11.25 13.55 22.75
N TYR A 131 11.08 14.88 22.70
CA TYR A 131 10.46 15.59 21.56
C TYR A 131 11.18 15.29 20.24
N TYR A 132 12.50 15.42 20.21
CA TYR A 132 13.30 15.13 19.00
C TYR A 132 13.22 13.67 18.59
N SER A 133 13.32 12.73 19.53
CA SER A 133 13.26 11.29 19.26
C SER A 133 11.90 10.86 18.70
N THR A 134 10.81 11.44 19.21
CA THR A 134 9.44 11.11 18.74
C THR A 134 9.18 11.71 17.35
N LEU A 135 9.67 12.93 17.09
CA LEU A 135 9.53 13.59 15.79
C LEU A 135 10.28 12.85 14.67
N THR A 136 11.48 12.32 14.96
CA THR A 136 12.24 11.52 13.98
C THR A 136 11.65 10.13 13.75
N HIS A 137 10.80 9.62 14.64
CA HIS A 137 10.15 8.31 14.49
C HIS A 137 8.78 8.39 13.78
N LEU A 138 8.15 9.58 13.76
CA LEU A 138 6.83 9.83 13.18
C LEU A 138 6.86 10.26 11.70
N TRP A 139 8.03 10.65 11.17
CA TRP A 139 8.28 10.97 9.76
C TRP A 139 8.88 9.78 9.01
#